data_AF-A0A820A6B7-F1
#
_entry.id   AF-A0A820A6B7-F1
#
_cell.length_a   1.000
_cell.length_b   1.000
_cell.length_c   1.000
_cell.angle_alpha   90.00
_cell.angle_beta   90.00
_cell.angle_gamma   90.00
#
_symmetry.space_group_name_H-M   'P 1'
#
loop_
_entity.id
_entity.type
_entity.pdbx_description
1 polymer ?
#
loop_
_entity_poly.entity_id
_entity_poly.type
_entity_poly.pdbx_seq_one_letter_code
_entity_poly.pdbx_strand_id
1 'polypeptide(L)'
;MGSFLFVRHITDGTATIFCEILPLILPDSNPFNRNHDWKYEPIVTWTQLEQNVSWGSILLLGAGLTIATAFEKSKLSDSVAQILGFASGVPRAAASIIIIIVSRFFTEVTSNKYGQHPFTCIGFSGQ
;
A
#
# COMPACT_ATOMS: atom_id res chain seq x y z
N MET A 1 -23.66 -3.24 36.17
CA MET A 1 -23.96 -1.80 36.32
C MET A 1 -22.65 -1.04 36.19
N GLY A 2 -22.51 -0.25 35.13
CA GLY A 2 -21.55 0.86 35.06
C GLY A 2 -20.10 0.52 34.70
N SER A 3 -19.63 1.17 33.64
CA SER A 3 -18.21 1.52 33.43
C SER A 3 -17.31 0.51 32.71
N PHE A 4 -17.72 0.09 31.52
CA PHE A 4 -16.80 -0.28 30.44
C PHE A 4 -16.99 0.72 29.29
N LEU A 5 -16.73 2.00 29.58
CA LEU A 5 -16.83 3.11 28.64
C LEU A 5 -15.46 3.81 28.54
N PHE A 6 -14.93 3.82 27.31
CA PHE A 6 -14.16 4.94 26.75
C PHE A 6 -12.66 5.13 27.05
N VAL A 7 -11.85 4.07 27.11
CA VAL A 7 -10.41 4.22 26.76
C VAL A 7 -10.02 3.14 25.77
N ARG A 8 -10.51 3.30 24.55
CA ARG A 8 -10.17 2.45 23.41
C ARG A 8 -8.79 2.88 22.90
N HIS A 9 -7.88 1.92 22.85
CA HIS A 9 -6.56 1.96 22.21
C HIS A 9 -6.52 2.96 21.04
N ILE A 10 -5.85 4.10 21.23
CA ILE A 10 -5.50 5.01 20.15
C ILE A 10 -4.37 4.31 19.40
N THR A 11 -4.70 3.64 18.30
CA THR A 11 -3.72 3.02 17.42
C THR A 11 -2.91 4.11 16.74
N ASP A 12 -1.60 3.92 16.56
CA ASP A 12 -0.68 4.89 15.96
C ASP A 12 -1.21 5.45 14.62
N GLY A 13 -1.98 4.66 13.87
CA GLY A 13 -2.67 5.11 12.66
C GLY A 13 -3.64 6.28 12.86
N THR A 14 -4.29 6.43 14.02
CA THR A 14 -5.11 7.62 14.33
C THR A 14 -4.25 8.87 14.48
N ALA A 15 -3.07 8.74 15.10
CA ALA A 15 -2.12 9.85 15.20
C ALA A 15 -1.53 10.18 13.82
N THR A 16 -1.19 9.17 13.00
CA THR A 16 -0.69 9.36 11.64
C THR A 16 -1.70 10.08 10.75
N ILE A 17 -2.94 9.60 10.69
CA ILE A 17 -4.01 10.23 9.88
C ILE A 17 -4.28 11.65 10.38
N PHE A 18 -4.27 11.87 11.69
CA PHE A 18 -4.45 13.21 12.27
C PHE A 18 -3.32 14.17 11.87
N CYS A 19 -2.06 13.73 11.98
CA CYS A 19 -0.90 14.52 11.57
C CYS A 19 -0.86 14.80 10.06
N GLU A 20 -1.41 13.92 9.22
CA GLU A 20 -1.50 14.12 7.76
C GLU A 20 -2.67 15.03 7.34
N ILE A 21 -3.77 15.05 8.10
CA ILE A 21 -4.92 15.94 7.84
C ILE A 21 -4.66 17.36 8.37
N LEU A 22 -3.84 17.50 9.42
CA LEU A 22 -3.54 18.78 10.06
C LEU A 22 -3.03 19.89 9.09
N PRO A 23 -2.17 19.62 8.09
CA PRO A 23 -1.73 20.60 7.10
C PRO A 23 -2.85 21.14 6.18
N LEU A 24 -4.01 20.47 6.08
CA LEU A 24 -5.18 21.01 5.37
C LEU A 24 -5.90 22.09 6.18
N ILE A 25 -5.68 22.14 7.49
CA ILE A 25 -6.36 23.04 8.44
C ILE A 25 -5.42 24.17 8.88
N LEU A 26 -4.10 23.91 8.90
CA LEU A 26 -3.12 24.91 9.32
C LEU A 26 -2.86 25.93 8.21
N PRO A 27 -2.83 27.24 8.56
CA PRO A 27 -2.42 28.27 7.63
C PRO A 27 -0.90 28.21 7.37
N ASP A 28 -0.50 28.39 6.11
CA ASP A 28 0.89 28.47 5.67
C ASP A 28 1.56 29.78 6.13
N SER A 29 0.77 30.85 6.29
CA SER A 29 1.26 32.16 6.70
C SER A 29 1.49 32.24 8.21
N ASN A 30 2.65 32.80 8.60
CA ASN A 30 3.07 32.92 10.00
C ASN A 30 2.08 33.78 10.83
N PRO A 31 1.40 33.22 11.84
CA PRO A 31 0.42 33.96 12.65
C PRO A 31 1.03 35.07 13.52
N PHE A 32 2.36 35.14 13.64
CA PHE A 32 3.07 36.16 14.42
C PHE A 32 3.56 37.35 13.60
N ASN A 33 3.31 37.39 12.28
CA ASN A 33 3.68 38.51 11.43
C ASN A 33 2.68 39.68 11.62
N ARG A 34 3.17 40.83 12.08
CA ARG A 34 2.32 41.98 12.48
C ARG A 34 1.97 42.94 11.33
N ASN A 35 2.43 42.68 10.11
CA ASN A 35 2.02 43.44 8.94
C ASN A 35 0.67 42.89 8.47
N HIS A 36 -0.38 43.72 8.63
CA HIS A 36 -1.78 43.36 8.43
C HIS A 36 -2.14 43.14 6.95
N ASP A 37 -1.85 41.94 6.43
CA ASP A 37 -2.47 41.37 5.23
C ASP A 37 -2.53 39.84 5.40
N TRP A 38 -3.21 39.37 6.45
CA TRP A 38 -3.37 37.93 6.68
C TRP A 38 -4.36 37.36 5.65
N LYS A 39 -3.88 36.52 4.75
CA LYS A 39 -4.72 35.68 3.89
C LYS A 39 -4.63 34.26 4.41
N TYR A 40 -5.79 33.66 4.66
CA TYR A 40 -5.86 32.25 5.03
C TYR A 40 -5.60 31.40 3.78
N GLU A 41 -4.46 30.73 3.76
CA GLU A 41 -4.09 29.77 2.73
C GLU A 41 -3.54 28.53 3.45
N PRO A 42 -4.17 27.35 3.29
CA PRO A 42 -3.73 26.13 3.95
C PRO A 42 -2.40 25.64 3.38
N ILE A 43 -1.57 25.00 4.22
CA ILE A 43 -0.25 24.45 3.81
C ILE A 43 -0.39 23.47 2.65
N VAL A 44 -1.45 22.66 2.67
CA VAL A 44 -1.81 21.76 1.56
C VAL A 44 -3.24 22.04 1.14
N THR A 45 -3.42 22.39 -0.14
CA THR A 45 -4.73 22.59 -0.74
C THR A 45 -5.32 21.25 -1.21
N TRP A 46 -6.66 21.10 -1.17
CA TRP A 46 -7.36 19.92 -1.68
C TRP A 46 -6.96 19.53 -3.11
N THR A 47 -6.76 20.51 -3.99
CA THR A 47 -6.31 20.29 -5.37
C THR A 47 -4.90 19.67 -5.43
N GLN A 48 -4.00 20.06 -4.53
CA GLN A 48 -2.67 19.46 -4.45
C GLN A 48 -2.75 18.03 -3.91
N LEU A 49 -3.61 17.78 -2.92
CA LEU A 49 -3.82 16.43 -2.38
C LEU A 49 -4.37 15.48 -3.45
N GLU A 50 -5.40 15.91 -4.19
CA GLU A 50 -6.01 15.10 -5.25
C GLU A 50 -5.00 14.70 -6.34
N GLN A 51 -4.11 15.62 -6.71
CA GLN A 51 -3.08 15.38 -7.74
C GLN A 51 -1.93 14.49 -7.26
N ASN A 52 -1.57 14.55 -5.98
CA ASN A 52 -0.44 13.80 -5.42
C ASN A 52 -0.85 12.43 -4.87
N VAL A 53 -2.14 12.18 -4.64
CA VAL A 53 -2.62 10.90 -4.13
C VAL A 53 -2.69 9.85 -5.26
N SER A 54 -1.94 8.76 -5.09
CA SER A 54 -2.05 7.56 -5.93
C SER A 54 -3.30 6.75 -5.57
N TRP A 55 -4.46 7.15 -6.09
CA TRP A 55 -5.74 6.48 -5.87
C TRP A 55 -5.71 4.98 -6.21
N GLY A 56 -4.91 4.59 -7.21
CA GLY A 56 -4.71 3.19 -7.58
C GLY A 56 -4.09 2.36 -6.46
N SER A 57 -3.09 2.90 -5.74
CA SER A 57 -2.45 2.21 -4.62
C SER A 57 -3.41 2.01 -3.45
N ILE A 58 -4.24 3.02 -3.14
CA ILE A 58 -5.24 2.95 -2.07
C ILE A 58 -6.32 1.91 -2.39
N LEU A 59 -6.84 1.93 -3.62
CA LEU A 59 -7.81 0.94 -4.08
C LEU A 59 -7.24 -0.48 -4.08
N LEU A 60 -5.97 -0.66 -4.47
CA LEU A 60 -5.29 -1.95 -4.46
C LEU A 60 -5.13 -2.50 -3.04
N LEU A 61 -4.75 -1.65 -2.08
CA LEU A 61 -4.67 -2.03 -0.67
C LEU A 61 -6.04 -2.49 -0.14
N GLY A 62 -7.11 -1.74 -0.44
CA GLY A 62 -8.47 -2.11 -0.05
C GLY A 62 -8.95 -3.42 -0.69
N ALA A 63 -8.64 -3.62 -1.98
CA ALA A 63 -8.96 -4.86 -2.69
C ALA A 63 -8.26 -6.08 -2.07
N GLY A 64 -6.97 -5.96 -1.72
CA GLY A 64 -6.22 -7.03 -1.06
C GLY A 64 -6.83 -7.45 0.29
N LEU A 65 -7.21 -6.48 1.13
CA LEU A 65 -7.87 -6.74 2.42
C LEU A 65 -9.24 -7.41 2.25
N THR A 66 -9.99 -6.98 1.23
CA THR A 66 -11.30 -7.56 0.91
C THR A 66 -11.16 -9.01 0.45
N ILE A 67 -10.20 -9.27 -0.44
CA ILE A 67 -9.92 -10.62 -0.96
C ILE A 67 -9.46 -11.54 0.18
N ALA A 68 -8.57 -11.06 1.06
CA ALA A 68 -8.14 -11.82 2.23
C ALA A 68 -9.32 -12.22 3.12
N THR A 69 -10.21 -11.27 3.42
CA THR A 69 -11.42 -11.53 4.24
C THR A 69 -12.39 -12.48 3.51
N ALA A 70 -12.50 -12.37 2.20
CA ALA A 70 -13.32 -13.27 1.39
C ALA A 70 -12.79 -14.71 1.43
N PHE A 71 -11.47 -14.89 1.37
CA PHE A 71 -10.83 -16.22 1.43
C PHE A 71 -11.06 -16.90 2.79
N GLU A 72 -11.03 -16.13 3.87
CA GLU A 72 -11.34 -16.60 5.22
C GLU A 72 -12.83 -16.99 5.33
N LYS A 73 -13.75 -16.10 4.93
CA LYS A 73 -15.19 -16.36 5.02
C LYS A 73 -15.66 -17.52 4.14
N SER A 74 -15.08 -17.68 2.97
CA SER A 74 -15.41 -18.77 2.05
C SER A 74 -14.76 -20.11 2.41
N LYS A 75 -13.89 -20.15 3.44
CA LYS A 75 -13.05 -21.32 3.78
C LYS A 75 -12.24 -21.86 2.59
N LEU A 76 -12.02 -21.01 1.59
CA LEU A 76 -11.29 -21.37 0.39
C LEU A 76 -9.81 -21.63 0.74
N SER A 77 -9.32 -20.93 1.77
CA SER A 77 -8.00 -21.13 2.36
C SER A 77 -7.77 -22.59 2.79
N ASP A 78 -8.76 -23.24 3.41
CA ASP A 78 -8.63 -24.62 3.89
C ASP A 78 -8.53 -25.61 2.73
N SER A 79 -9.35 -25.42 1.69
CA SER A 79 -9.31 -26.24 0.47
C SER A 79 -7.98 -26.10 -0.28
N VAL A 80 -7.45 -24.87 -0.38
CA VAL A 80 -6.13 -24.62 -1.01
C VAL A 80 -5.01 -25.19 -0.16
N ALA A 81 -5.09 -25.07 1.16
CA ALA A 81 -4.13 -25.65 2.09
C ALA A 81 -4.08 -27.19 2.00
N GLN A 82 -5.21 -27.85 1.77
CA GLN A 82 -5.26 -29.30 1.55
C GLN A 82 -4.51 -29.72 0.28
N ILE A 83 -4.67 -28.96 -0.82
CA ILE A 83 -3.95 -29.21 -2.08
C ILE A 83 -2.45 -28.95 -1.91
N LEU A 84 -2.06 -27.89 -1.18
CA LEU A 84 -0.66 -27.62 -0.84
C LEU A 84 -0.07 -28.64 0.14
N GLY A 85 -0.87 -29.19 1.04
CA GLY A 85 -0.48 -30.27 1.94
C GLY A 85 -0.07 -31.53 1.17
N PHE A 86 -0.72 -31.81 0.04
CA PHE A 86 -0.30 -32.88 -0.87
C PHE A 86 1.06 -32.58 -1.54
N ALA A 87 1.39 -31.30 -1.74
CA ALA A 87 2.70 -30.85 -2.24
C ALA A 87 3.80 -30.77 -1.16
N SER A 88 3.51 -31.12 0.11
CA SER A 88 4.49 -31.13 1.22
C SER A 88 5.65 -32.11 1.04
N GLY A 89 5.55 -33.05 0.10
CA GLY A 89 6.65 -33.93 -0.30
C GLY A 89 7.77 -33.22 -1.08
N VAL A 90 7.59 -31.96 -1.47
CA VAL A 90 8.58 -31.18 -2.23
C VAL A 90 9.65 -30.60 -1.28
N PRO A 91 10.96 -30.76 -1.57
CA PRO A 91 12.02 -30.19 -0.75
C PRO A 91 11.93 -28.66 -0.70
N ARG A 92 12.20 -28.07 0.47
CA ARG A 92 12.05 -26.62 0.74
C ARG A 92 12.74 -25.71 -0.29
N ALA A 93 13.89 -26.14 -0.81
CA ALA A 93 14.64 -25.42 -1.83
C ALA A 93 13.91 -25.36 -3.19
N ALA A 94 13.15 -26.39 -3.55
CA ALA A 94 12.36 -26.38 -4.78
C ALA A 94 11.12 -25.49 -4.62
N ALA A 95 10.47 -25.48 -3.46
CA ALA A 95 9.34 -24.59 -3.17
C ALA A 95 9.73 -23.10 -3.28
N SER A 96 10.89 -22.70 -2.74
CA SER A 96 11.36 -21.31 -2.85
C SER A 96 11.68 -20.93 -4.30
N ILE A 97 12.30 -21.81 -5.08
CA ILE A 97 12.56 -21.58 -6.51
C ILE A 97 11.25 -21.37 -7.28
N ILE A 98 10.22 -22.18 -7.01
CA ILE A 98 8.90 -22.04 -7.65
C ILE A 98 8.28 -20.68 -7.29
N ILE A 99 8.31 -20.28 -6.01
CA ILE A 99 7.79 -18.98 -5.58
C ILE A 99 8.53 -17.84 -6.27
N ILE A 100 9.87 -17.93 -6.40
CA ILE A 100 10.67 -16.94 -7.10
C ILE A 100 10.26 -16.85 -8.57
N ILE A 101 10.14 -17.99 -9.27
CA ILE A 101 9.75 -18.03 -10.69
C ILE A 101 8.36 -17.42 -10.90
N VAL A 102 7.39 -17.80 -10.06
CA VAL A 102 6.01 -17.30 -10.13
C VAL A 102 5.97 -15.80 -9.81
N SER A 103 6.63 -15.36 -8.74
CA SER A 103 6.71 -13.94 -8.39
C SER A 103 7.37 -13.13 -9.52
N ARG A 104 8.46 -13.63 -10.11
CA ARG A 104 9.12 -12.97 -11.24
C ARG A 104 8.23 -12.88 -12.47
N PHE A 105 7.45 -13.91 -12.76
CA PHE A 105 6.47 -13.87 -13.85
C PHE A 105 5.39 -12.81 -13.60
N PHE A 106 4.81 -12.75 -12.39
CA PHE A 106 3.84 -11.71 -12.02
C PHE A 106 4.45 -10.30 -12.08
N THR A 107 5.70 -10.15 -11.66
CA THR A 107 6.43 -8.88 -11.76
C THR A 107 6.72 -8.52 -13.22
N GLU A 108 7.02 -9.45 -14.12
CA GLU A 108 7.17 -9.20 -15.57
C GLU A 108 5.84 -8.82 -16.24
N VAL A 109 4.73 -9.41 -15.81
CA VAL A 109 3.39 -9.09 -16.36
C VAL A 109 2.90 -7.72 -15.87
N THR A 110 3.28 -7.32 -14.65
CA THR A 110 2.91 -6.02 -14.06
C THR A 110 3.89 -4.91 -14.46
N SER A 111 5.18 -5.24 -14.62
CA SER A 111 6.21 -4.37 -15.16
C SER A 111 6.07 -4.32 -16.67
N ASN A 112 5.08 -3.56 -17.12
CA ASN A 112 5.12 -2.81 -18.38
C ASN A 112 6.33 -3.15 -19.30
N LYS A 113 6.15 -4.12 -20.20
CA LYS A 113 6.83 -4.09 -21.51
C LYS A 113 5.85 -3.58 -22.57
N TYR A 114 5.28 -2.40 -22.36
CA TYR A 114 4.73 -1.60 -23.46
C TYR A 114 5.93 -0.93 -24.16
N GLY A 115 6.51 -1.65 -25.13
CA GLY A 115 7.25 -1.06 -26.24
C GLY A 115 8.77 -0.92 -26.12
N GLN A 116 9.54 -2.02 -25.96
CA GLN A 116 10.95 -2.03 -26.39
C GLN A 116 11.36 -3.40 -26.96
N HIS A 117 12.06 -3.36 -28.09
CA HIS A 117 12.49 -4.48 -28.94
C HIS A 117 13.11 -5.66 -28.17
N PRO A 118 12.90 -6.92 -28.61
CA PRO A 118 13.38 -8.14 -27.93
C PRO A 118 14.91 -8.41 -27.99
N PHE A 119 15.76 -7.40 -28.22
CA PHE A 119 17.21 -7.59 -28.45
C PHE A 119 18.13 -6.58 -27.71
N THR A 120 17.91 -6.29 -26.42
CA THR A 120 18.98 -5.71 -25.59
C THR A 120 19.36 -6.66 -24.47
N CYS A 121 20.23 -7.58 -24.89
CA CYS A 121 21.16 -8.44 -24.17
C CYS A 121 21.63 -7.84 -22.82
N ILE A 122 21.77 -8.63 -21.76
CA ILE A 122 23.05 -9.30 -21.45
C ILE A 122 24.23 -8.39 -21.83
N GLY A 123 24.47 -7.36 -21.02
CA GLY A 123 25.51 -6.35 -21.21
C GLY A 123 26.21 -6.06 -19.89
N PHE A 124 26.66 -7.11 -19.21
CA PHE A 124 27.78 -6.99 -18.27
C PHE A 124 29.05 -6.89 -19.13
N SER A 125 29.48 -5.68 -19.47
CA SER A 125 30.82 -5.42 -20.01
C SER A 125 31.19 -3.95 -19.86
N GLY A 126 31.94 -3.66 -18.78
CA GLY A 126 32.96 -2.62 -18.68
C GLY A 126 32.62 -1.19 -19.10
N GLN A 127 32.19 -0.38 -18.14
CA GLN A 127 32.85 0.86 -17.73
C GLN A 127 32.58 1.07 -16.23
#